data_AF-K9QTB4-F1
#
_entry.id   AF-K9QTB4-F1
#
_cell.length_a   1.000
_cell.length_b   1.000
_cell.length_c   1.000
_cell.angle_alpha   90.00
_cell.angle_beta   90.00
_cell.angle_gamma   90.00
#
_symmetry.space_group_name_H-M   'P 1'
#
loop_
_entity.id
_entity.type
_entity.pdbx_description
1 polymer ?
#
loop_
_entity_poly.entity_id
_entity_poly.type
_entity_poly.pdbx_seq_one_letter_code
_entity_poly.pdbx_strand_id
1 'polypeptide(L)'
;MVKVVTRKYIGKENVYDIGVERDHNFVIRNGLVASNCFNKSHSTAYGYVTYQTAYLKANYPLEYMAALLTANSSDTDKVQKYISTCLSMNIQIEPPDINRSGVDFTPAAGKILFGFSAVRNVGQNAIAAILEARDEGGVFKSLADFCDRVDLRTVNRRTLESLIYCGAFDKIEANRHQLIQDLELVYDWAQSRAKDRATGQGNLFDLLGVAATSEKKTNNAFDSAPKAKPVNDYPPQEKLRMEKELLGFYVSDHPLKSLRQVAPLLTPINLSQLNEQRDDTKLCVVIMLNGVKKVMTKKGDAMAILQIEDLTSQTEAVVFPKTYERISFLLQVDARLIIWGKVDRRDEQVQLIVEDAEPVETVQMVMVELNPQQASNIEELHRLKTILQEHSGDKEKAKMPVIGIIQSDNSRRLVRLGWQFCVQDARITVQALQNARFPAQLRSLTGS
;
A
#
# COMPACT_ATOMS: atom_id res chain seq x y z
N MET A 1 -23.14 -9.25 16.06
CA MET A 1 -24.40 -8.47 16.14
C MET A 1 -25.38 -9.25 17.00
N VAL A 2 -25.80 -8.70 18.15
CA VAL A 2 -26.80 -9.37 19.02
C VAL A 2 -28.17 -9.14 18.39
N LYS A 3 -28.80 -10.21 17.90
CA LYS A 3 -30.13 -10.16 17.30
C LYS A 3 -31.15 -10.47 18.40
N VAL A 4 -31.98 -9.49 18.77
CA VAL A 4 -33.08 -9.72 19.72
C VAL A 4 -34.04 -10.72 19.07
N VAL A 5 -34.11 -11.93 19.63
CA VAL A 5 -34.86 -13.05 19.06
C VAL A 5 -36.35 -12.94 19.38
N THR A 6 -36.69 -12.46 20.57
CA THR A 6 -38.07 -12.23 21.01
C THR A 6 -38.13 -11.13 22.06
N ARG A 7 -39.28 -10.44 22.16
CA ARG A 7 -39.59 -9.50 23.24
C ARG A 7 -40.85 -9.98 23.96
N LYS A 8 -40.84 -9.94 25.29
CA LYS A 8 -42.01 -10.21 26.12
C LYS A 8 -42.37 -8.94 26.87
N TYR A 9 -43.61 -8.49 26.72
CA TYR A 9 -44.14 -7.39 27.51
C TYR A 9 -44.28 -7.85 28.96
N ILE A 10 -43.66 -7.12 29.89
CA ILE A 10 -43.64 -7.46 31.32
C ILE A 10 -44.53 -6.52 32.16
N GLY A 11 -45.12 -5.50 31.56
CA GLY A 11 -45.97 -4.52 32.23
C GLY A 11 -45.66 -3.08 31.81
N LYS A 12 -46.42 -2.14 32.39
CA LYS A 12 -46.21 -0.70 32.25
C LYS A 12 -45.87 -0.18 33.64
N GLU A 13 -44.71 0.46 33.79
CA GLU A 13 -44.36 1.18 35.01
C GLU A 13 -44.39 2.68 34.73
N ASN A 14 -44.75 3.46 35.75
CA ASN A 14 -44.61 4.90 35.68
C ASN A 14 -43.12 5.23 35.75
N VAL A 15 -42.58 5.72 34.64
CA VAL A 15 -41.27 6.37 34.63
C VAL A 15 -41.45 7.82 35.06
N TYR A 16 -40.55 8.30 35.92
CA TYR A 16 -40.50 9.71 36.27
C TYR A 16 -39.76 10.44 35.15
N ASP A 17 -40.51 11.09 34.27
CA ASP A 17 -39.95 12.02 33.31
C ASP A 17 -40.01 13.43 33.91
N ILE A 18 -38.95 14.23 33.74
CA ILE A 18 -38.93 15.61 34.24
C ILE A 18 -39.70 16.45 33.22
N GLY A 19 -40.97 16.69 33.49
CA GLY A 19 -41.80 17.63 32.72
C GLY A 19 -41.56 19.08 33.17
N VAL A 20 -41.30 19.97 32.23
CA VAL A 20 -41.37 21.42 32.46
C VAL A 20 -42.75 21.94 32.03
N GLU A 21 -43.37 22.81 32.82
CA GLU A 21 -44.74 23.34 32.55
C GLU A 21 -44.84 24.14 31.25
N ARG A 22 -43.71 24.63 30.72
CA ARG A 22 -43.59 25.32 29.43
C ARG A 22 -42.29 24.90 28.77
N ASP A 23 -42.24 24.95 27.44
CA ASP A 23 -40.99 24.81 26.69
C ASP A 23 -39.95 25.77 27.27
N HIS A 24 -38.90 25.22 27.86
CA HIS A 24 -37.84 25.99 28.51
C HIS A 24 -36.51 25.59 27.89
N ASN A 25 -35.72 26.61 27.55
CA ASN A 25 -34.31 26.43 27.24
C ASN A 25 -33.51 26.39 28.54
N PHE A 26 -32.51 25.53 28.66
CA PHE A 26 -31.55 25.60 29.76
C PHE A 26 -30.72 26.88 29.59
N VAL A 27 -30.95 27.88 30.43
CA VAL A 27 -30.25 29.17 30.38
C VAL A 27 -29.14 29.18 31.43
N ILE A 28 -27.90 29.46 31.02
CA ILE A 28 -26.79 29.69 31.96
C ILE A 28 -26.88 31.10 32.57
N ARG A 29 -26.20 31.33 33.70
CA ARG A 29 -26.34 32.53 34.57
C ARG A 29 -26.31 33.90 33.86
N ASN A 30 -25.70 33.99 32.68
CA ASN A 30 -25.60 35.22 31.88
C ASN A 30 -26.72 35.38 30.82
N GLY A 31 -27.78 34.56 30.86
CA GLY A 31 -28.91 34.67 29.93
C GLY A 31 -28.74 33.93 28.61
N LEU A 32 -27.62 33.25 28.38
CA LEU A 32 -27.38 32.47 27.16
C LEU A 32 -28.01 31.07 27.23
N VAL A 33 -28.57 30.62 26.11
CA VAL A 33 -29.13 29.27 25.95
C VAL A 33 -28.01 28.26 25.78
N ALA A 34 -28.03 27.21 26.58
CA ALA A 34 -27.06 26.12 26.58
C ALA A 34 -27.41 25.07 25.50
N SER A 35 -27.41 25.49 24.23
CA SER A 35 -27.89 24.68 23.09
C SER A 35 -27.02 23.46 22.76
N ASN A 36 -25.74 23.47 23.12
CA ASN A 36 -24.75 22.44 22.74
C ASN A 36 -24.13 21.72 23.96
N CYS A 37 -24.87 21.58 25.06
CA CYS A 37 -24.40 20.81 26.21
C CYS A 37 -24.30 19.32 25.88
N PHE A 38 -23.14 18.71 26.17
CA PHE A 38 -22.92 17.28 25.93
C PHE A 38 -22.92 16.50 27.24
N ASN A 39 -23.43 15.26 27.21
CA ASN A 39 -23.52 14.42 28.40
C ASN A 39 -22.11 13.98 28.86
N LYS A 40 -21.65 14.50 30.02
CA LYS A 40 -20.31 14.22 30.54
C LYS A 40 -20.05 12.73 30.79
N SER A 41 -21.01 11.98 31.34
CA SER A 41 -20.83 10.54 31.58
C SER A 41 -20.58 9.77 30.28
N HIS A 42 -21.32 10.08 29.22
CA HIS A 42 -21.15 9.47 27.91
C HIS A 42 -19.81 9.87 27.28
N SER A 43 -19.47 11.17 27.25
CA SER A 43 -18.17 11.63 26.73
C SER A 43 -16.99 11.06 27.48
N THR A 44 -17.09 10.89 28.79
CA THR A 44 -16.00 10.35 29.62
C THR A 44 -15.73 8.88 29.28
N ALA A 45 -16.79 8.07 29.09
CA ALA A 45 -16.65 6.66 28.74
C ALA A 45 -15.95 6.49 27.38
N TYR A 46 -16.34 7.25 26.35
CA TYR A 46 -15.67 7.21 25.04
C TYR A 46 -14.25 7.79 25.09
N GLY A 47 -14.05 8.89 25.81
CA GLY A 47 -12.73 9.50 26.01
C GLY A 47 -11.73 8.54 26.66
N TYR A 48 -12.19 7.68 27.58
CA TYR A 48 -11.36 6.64 28.18
C TYR A 48 -10.88 5.61 27.15
N VAL A 49 -11.78 5.12 26.29
CA VAL A 49 -11.41 4.19 25.19
C VAL A 49 -10.46 4.86 24.19
N THR A 50 -10.69 6.13 23.84
CA THR A 50 -9.77 6.90 22.99
C THR A 50 -8.38 7.04 23.62
N TYR A 51 -8.31 7.29 24.93
CA TYR A 51 -7.04 7.33 25.64
C TYR A 51 -6.33 5.98 25.61
N GLN A 52 -7.05 4.87 25.84
CA GLN A 52 -6.48 3.53 25.79
C GLN A 52 -5.91 3.19 24.40
N THR A 53 -6.63 3.50 23.32
CA THR A 53 -6.13 3.24 21.96
C THR A 53 -4.93 4.12 21.62
N ALA A 54 -4.94 5.39 22.01
CA ALA A 54 -3.80 6.28 21.85
C ALA A 54 -2.56 5.79 22.64
N TYR A 55 -2.76 5.34 23.88
CA TYR A 55 -1.70 4.78 24.72
C TYR A 55 -1.08 3.53 24.08
N LEU A 56 -1.90 2.60 23.59
CA LEU A 56 -1.41 1.39 22.92
C LEU A 56 -0.66 1.73 21.63
N LYS A 57 -1.19 2.64 20.81
CA LYS A 57 -0.50 3.08 19.59
C LYS A 57 0.85 3.76 19.87
N ALA A 58 0.95 4.51 20.97
CA ALA A 58 2.19 5.21 21.32
C ALA A 58 3.27 4.28 21.91
N ASN A 59 2.88 3.28 22.72
CA ASN A 59 3.81 2.45 23.48
C ASN A 59 4.02 1.05 22.87
N TYR A 60 3.02 0.50 22.18
CA TYR A 60 3.01 -0.82 21.55
C TYR A 60 2.54 -0.70 20.09
N PRO A 61 3.21 0.14 19.26
CA PRO A 61 2.75 0.45 17.91
C PRO A 61 2.66 -0.79 17.01
N LEU A 62 3.58 -1.74 17.18
CA LEU A 62 3.64 -2.95 16.34
C LEU A 62 2.42 -3.85 16.60
N GLU A 63 2.17 -4.17 17.86
CA GLU A 63 1.06 -5.02 18.31
C GLU A 63 -0.29 -4.34 18.06
N TYR A 64 -0.37 -3.03 18.31
CA TYR A 64 -1.58 -2.25 18.05
C TYR A 64 -1.94 -2.26 16.56
N MET A 65 -0.96 -2.03 15.68
CA MET A 65 -1.19 -2.05 14.24
C MET A 65 -1.53 -3.47 13.73
N ALA A 66 -0.90 -4.52 14.27
CA ALA A 66 -1.26 -5.90 13.94
C ALA A 66 -2.71 -6.21 14.35
N ALA A 67 -3.12 -5.84 15.56
CA ALA A 67 -4.50 -6.01 16.02
C ALA A 67 -5.51 -5.22 15.16
N LEU A 68 -5.15 -4.01 14.74
CA LEU A 68 -6.00 -3.17 13.90
C LEU A 68 -6.17 -3.75 12.49
N LEU A 69 -5.10 -4.31 11.91
CA LEU A 69 -5.13 -5.03 10.64
C LEU A 69 -6.01 -6.28 10.74
N THR A 70 -5.84 -7.08 11.80
CA THR A 70 -6.64 -8.27 12.07
C THR A 70 -8.13 -7.95 12.22
N ALA A 71 -8.48 -6.92 12.99
CA ALA A 71 -9.87 -6.52 13.21
C ALA A 71 -10.60 -6.06 11.93
N ASN A 72 -9.85 -5.70 10.88
CA ASN A 72 -10.38 -5.22 9.62
C ASN A 72 -9.97 -6.10 8.43
N SER A 73 -9.49 -7.34 8.66
CA SER A 73 -8.95 -8.23 7.61
C SER A 73 -9.91 -8.52 6.45
N SER A 74 -11.22 -8.43 6.70
CA SER A 74 -12.26 -8.61 5.69
C SER A 74 -12.51 -7.39 4.80
N ASP A 75 -11.96 -6.22 5.14
CA ASP A 75 -12.20 -4.92 4.47
C ASP A 75 -10.90 -4.45 3.81
N THR A 76 -10.73 -4.79 2.53
CA THR A 76 -9.47 -4.56 1.79
C THR A 76 -9.06 -3.08 1.79
N ASP A 77 -10.02 -2.17 1.70
CA ASP A 77 -9.76 -0.73 1.64
C ASP A 77 -9.23 -0.21 2.97
N LYS A 78 -9.75 -0.72 4.10
CA LYS A 78 -9.22 -0.38 5.43
C LYS A 78 -7.86 -1.01 5.67
N VAL A 79 -7.67 -2.27 5.29
CA VAL A 79 -6.37 -2.96 5.41
C VAL A 79 -5.30 -2.14 4.68
N GLN A 80 -5.54 -1.72 3.44
CA GLN A 80 -4.62 -0.88 2.67
C GLN A 80 -4.25 0.43 3.39
N LYS A 81 -5.23 1.13 3.98
CA LYS A 81 -4.99 2.37 4.75
C LYS A 81 -4.13 2.12 5.99
N TYR A 82 -4.36 1.02 6.70
CA TYR A 82 -3.58 0.69 7.89
C TYR A 82 -2.16 0.25 7.55
N ILE A 83 -1.94 -0.42 6.42
CA ILE A 83 -0.60 -0.77 5.93
C ILE A 83 0.18 0.48 5.56
N SER A 84 -0.45 1.40 4.82
CA SER A 84 0.14 2.72 4.54
C SER A 84 0.55 3.44 5.83
N THR A 85 -0.30 3.37 6.87
CA THR A 85 0.03 3.88 8.21
C THR A 85 1.22 3.15 8.83
N CYS A 86 1.29 1.81 8.75
CA CYS A 86 2.44 1.03 9.21
C CYS A 86 3.73 1.49 8.54
N LEU A 87 3.72 1.64 7.22
CA LEU A 87 4.89 2.09 6.45
C LEU A 87 5.33 3.50 6.84
N SER A 88 4.39 4.41 7.10
CA SER A 88 4.67 5.76 7.60
C SER A 88 5.30 5.76 9.00
N MET A 89 4.92 4.78 9.83
CA MET A 89 5.48 4.53 11.16
C MET A 89 6.78 3.69 11.10
N ASN A 90 7.29 3.38 9.90
CA ASN A 90 8.44 2.51 9.65
C ASN A 90 8.27 1.06 10.16
N ILE A 91 7.02 0.60 10.29
CA ILE A 91 6.68 -0.79 10.57
C ILE A 91 6.63 -1.55 9.25
N GLN A 92 7.47 -2.57 9.12
CA GLN A 92 7.49 -3.43 7.94
C GLN A 92 6.45 -4.54 8.06
N ILE A 93 5.84 -4.88 6.93
CA ILE A 93 4.92 -6.01 6.81
C ILE A 93 5.59 -7.05 5.90
N GLU A 94 5.70 -8.28 6.37
CA GLU A 94 6.20 -9.39 5.57
C GLU A 94 5.03 -10.05 4.82
N PRO A 95 5.23 -10.56 3.59
CA PRO A 95 4.23 -11.34 2.89
C PRO A 95 3.83 -12.59 3.70
N PRO A 96 2.69 -13.21 3.37
CA PRO A 96 2.31 -14.47 4.00
C PRO A 96 3.41 -15.52 3.81
N ASP A 97 3.47 -16.48 4.73
CA ASP A 97 4.45 -17.57 4.74
C ASP A 97 3.76 -18.84 5.27
N ILE A 98 3.72 -19.92 4.49
CA ILE A 98 3.09 -21.20 4.89
C ILE A 98 3.59 -21.75 6.23
N ASN A 99 4.84 -21.45 6.59
CA ASN A 99 5.50 -21.98 7.77
C ASN A 99 5.45 -21.05 8.98
N ARG A 100 5.09 -19.78 8.80
CA ARG A 100 5.12 -18.78 9.88
C ARG A 100 3.78 -18.07 10.09
N SER A 101 3.01 -17.83 9.02
CA SER A 101 1.76 -17.08 9.10
C SER A 101 0.70 -17.85 9.88
N GLY A 102 -0.08 -17.12 10.67
CA GLY A 102 -1.28 -17.61 11.34
C GLY A 102 -2.55 -17.20 10.60
N VAL A 103 -3.69 -17.32 11.28
CA VAL A 103 -4.96 -16.74 10.81
C VAL A 103 -4.85 -15.23 10.70
N ASP A 104 -4.29 -14.62 11.73
CA ASP A 104 -4.28 -13.18 11.97
C ASP A 104 -2.92 -12.55 11.66
N PHE A 105 -2.90 -11.22 11.48
CA PHE A 105 -1.65 -10.48 11.39
C PHE A 105 -0.88 -10.62 12.70
N THR A 106 0.36 -11.07 12.62
CA THR A 106 1.14 -11.49 13.79
C THR A 106 2.39 -10.63 13.93
N PRO A 107 2.60 -9.94 15.06
CA PRO A 107 3.86 -9.24 15.31
C PRO A 107 5.00 -10.26 15.52
N ALA A 108 6.04 -10.17 14.70
CA ALA A 108 7.18 -11.08 14.73
C ALA A 108 8.48 -10.33 14.40
N ALA A 109 9.46 -10.39 15.32
CA ALA A 109 10.81 -9.84 15.14
C ALA A 109 10.84 -8.37 14.65
N GLY A 110 9.99 -7.51 15.23
CA GLY A 110 9.92 -6.08 14.86
C GLY A 110 9.16 -5.79 13.56
N LYS A 111 8.50 -6.79 12.98
CA LYS A 111 7.69 -6.70 11.77
C LYS A 111 6.31 -7.29 12.02
N ILE A 112 5.39 -7.07 11.08
CA ILE A 112 4.08 -7.71 11.09
C ILE A 112 4.07 -8.76 9.98
N LEU A 113 3.82 -10.01 10.35
CA LEU A 113 3.62 -11.09 9.40
C LEU A 113 2.16 -11.10 8.93
N PHE A 114 1.96 -11.23 7.63
CA PHE A 114 0.63 -11.29 7.04
C PHE A 114 -0.17 -12.49 7.53
N GLY A 115 -1.44 -12.26 7.92
CA GLY A 115 -2.36 -13.34 8.31
C GLY A 115 -3.12 -13.92 7.11
N PHE A 116 -3.31 -15.23 7.07
CA PHE A 116 -4.00 -15.88 5.94
C PHE A 116 -5.45 -15.41 5.76
N SER A 117 -6.09 -14.90 6.81
CA SER A 117 -7.45 -14.36 6.74
C SER A 117 -7.62 -13.17 5.79
N ALA A 118 -6.54 -12.45 5.49
CA ALA A 118 -6.55 -11.30 4.58
C ALA A 118 -6.08 -11.65 3.15
N VAL A 119 -5.83 -12.94 2.85
CA VAL A 119 -5.49 -13.40 1.50
C VAL A 119 -6.77 -13.74 0.74
N ARG A 120 -6.99 -13.11 -0.42
CA ARG A 120 -8.17 -13.42 -1.25
C ARG A 120 -8.16 -14.89 -1.68
N ASN A 121 -9.36 -15.46 -1.75
CA ASN A 121 -9.62 -16.87 -2.07
C ASN A 121 -9.14 -17.89 -1.01
N VAL A 122 -8.63 -17.47 0.15
CA VAL A 122 -8.25 -18.38 1.24
C VAL A 122 -9.32 -18.34 2.33
N GLY A 123 -10.14 -19.40 2.40
CA GLY A 123 -11.25 -19.49 3.36
C GLY A 123 -10.82 -19.99 4.74
N GLN A 124 -11.59 -19.70 5.79
CA GLN A 124 -11.31 -20.12 7.18
C GLN A 124 -11.03 -21.63 7.32
N ASN A 125 -11.80 -22.48 6.64
CA ASN A 125 -11.58 -23.94 6.68
C ASN A 125 -10.24 -24.34 6.06
N ALA A 126 -9.84 -23.67 4.97
CA ALA A 126 -8.54 -23.90 4.34
C ALA A 126 -7.40 -23.48 5.28
N ILE A 127 -7.54 -22.33 5.95
CA ILE A 127 -6.58 -21.87 6.94
C ILE A 127 -6.45 -22.88 8.08
N ALA A 128 -7.57 -23.33 8.66
CA ALA A 128 -7.58 -24.32 9.72
C ALA A 128 -6.85 -25.61 9.30
N ALA A 129 -7.16 -26.15 8.12
CA ALA A 129 -6.51 -27.35 7.59
C ALA A 129 -5.00 -27.19 7.38
N ILE A 130 -4.55 -26.00 6.96
CA ILE A 130 -3.11 -25.70 6.79
C ILE A 130 -2.40 -25.66 8.15
N LEU A 131 -3.01 -25.00 9.14
CA LEU A 131 -2.44 -24.87 10.48
C LEU A 131 -2.39 -26.23 11.19
N GLU A 132 -3.47 -27.01 11.12
CA GLU A 132 -3.53 -28.36 11.68
C GLU A 132 -2.46 -29.27 11.07
N ALA A 133 -2.37 -29.31 9.73
CA ALA A 133 -1.34 -30.08 9.04
C ALA A 133 0.09 -29.66 9.43
N ARG A 134 0.31 -28.35 9.67
CA ARG A 134 1.60 -27.81 10.12
C ARG A 134 1.90 -28.18 11.58
N ASP A 135 0.92 -28.14 12.45
CA ASP A 135 1.07 -28.46 13.87
C ASP A 135 1.37 -29.96 14.06
N GLU A 136 0.74 -30.83 13.25
CA GLU A 136 0.97 -32.28 13.30
C GLU A 136 2.29 -32.73 12.67
N GLY A 137 2.63 -32.18 11.50
CA GLY A 137 3.78 -32.64 10.70
C GLY A 137 5.01 -31.72 10.71
N GLY A 138 4.96 -30.60 11.43
CA GLY A 138 6.01 -29.58 11.47
C GLY A 138 6.06 -28.72 10.20
N VAL A 139 7.21 -28.06 9.96
CA VAL A 139 7.39 -27.16 8.80
C VAL A 139 7.24 -27.90 7.46
N PHE A 140 6.58 -27.26 6.51
CA PHE A 140 6.49 -27.70 5.12
C PHE A 140 7.82 -27.47 4.40
N LYS A 141 8.23 -28.45 3.60
CA LYS A 141 9.53 -28.45 2.90
C LYS A 141 9.44 -28.13 1.41
N SER A 142 8.28 -28.37 0.79
CA SER A 142 8.02 -28.15 -0.64
C SER A 142 6.53 -28.06 -0.91
N LEU A 143 6.14 -27.66 -2.12
CA LEU A 143 4.75 -27.73 -2.58
C LEU A 143 4.19 -29.17 -2.50
N ALA A 144 4.99 -30.17 -2.85
CA ALA A 144 4.58 -31.57 -2.78
C ALA A 144 4.31 -32.04 -1.33
N ASP A 145 5.18 -31.67 -0.40
CA ASP A 145 4.99 -31.95 1.03
C ASP A 145 3.73 -31.26 1.58
N PHE A 146 3.49 -30.01 1.18
CA PHE A 146 2.27 -29.29 1.52
C PHE A 146 1.01 -29.99 0.99
N CYS A 147 0.97 -30.34 -0.31
CA CYS A 147 -0.19 -30.97 -0.92
C CYS A 147 -0.46 -32.40 -0.42
N ASP A 148 0.56 -33.17 -0.04
CA ASP A 148 0.37 -34.53 0.50
C ASP A 148 -0.20 -34.52 1.93
N ARG A 149 0.08 -33.47 2.70
CA ARG A 149 -0.30 -33.35 4.11
C ARG A 149 -1.63 -32.64 4.35
N VAL A 150 -1.99 -31.68 3.50
CA VAL A 150 -3.19 -30.88 3.67
C VAL A 150 -4.39 -31.53 2.97
N ASP A 151 -5.59 -31.41 3.55
CA ASP A 151 -6.83 -31.86 2.89
C ASP A 151 -7.16 -31.00 1.66
N LEU A 152 -6.87 -31.53 0.47
CA LEU A 152 -7.12 -30.88 -0.84
C LEU A 152 -8.60 -30.71 -1.18
N ARG A 153 -9.52 -31.35 -0.44
CA ARG A 153 -10.97 -31.06 -0.56
C ARG A 153 -11.30 -29.68 0.00
N THR A 154 -10.58 -29.30 1.05
CA THR A 154 -10.73 -28.02 1.74
C THR A 154 -9.81 -26.96 1.15
N VAL A 155 -8.56 -27.32 0.88
CA VAL A 155 -7.56 -26.47 0.22
C VAL A 155 -7.55 -26.77 -1.28
N ASN A 156 -8.53 -26.20 -1.97
CA ASN A 156 -8.69 -26.41 -3.40
C ASN A 156 -7.58 -25.74 -4.23
N ARG A 157 -7.52 -26.10 -5.52
CA ARG A 157 -6.55 -25.54 -6.48
C ARG A 157 -6.47 -24.02 -6.50
N ARG A 158 -7.62 -23.32 -6.47
CA ARG A 158 -7.66 -21.85 -6.44
C ARG A 158 -7.00 -21.26 -5.19
N THR A 159 -7.13 -21.95 -4.06
CA THR A 159 -6.47 -21.58 -2.80
C THR A 159 -4.95 -21.74 -2.92
N LEU A 160 -4.48 -22.85 -3.49
CA LEU A 160 -3.05 -23.10 -3.74
C LEU A 160 -2.44 -22.06 -4.68
N GLU A 161 -3.10 -21.79 -5.80
CA GLU A 161 -2.69 -20.73 -6.74
C GLU A 161 -2.58 -19.39 -6.03
N SER A 162 -3.56 -19.04 -5.19
CA SER A 162 -3.55 -17.78 -4.42
C SER A 162 -2.38 -17.74 -3.42
N LEU A 163 -2.10 -18.84 -2.71
CA LEU A 163 -0.96 -18.92 -1.79
C LEU A 163 0.39 -18.81 -2.52
N ILE A 164 0.54 -19.42 -3.69
CA ILE A 164 1.74 -19.31 -4.52
C ILE A 164 1.92 -17.88 -5.00
N TYR A 165 0.90 -17.31 -5.63
CA TYR A 165 0.95 -15.97 -6.22
C TYR A 165 1.13 -14.85 -5.20
N CYS A 166 0.63 -15.01 -3.97
CA CYS A 166 0.84 -14.04 -2.89
C CYS A 166 2.19 -14.20 -2.15
N GLY A 167 3.01 -15.19 -2.53
CA GLY A 167 4.35 -15.39 -1.99
C GLY A 167 4.46 -16.26 -0.76
N ALA A 168 3.39 -16.98 -0.37
CA ALA A 168 3.39 -17.84 0.81
C ALA A 168 4.46 -18.95 0.76
N PHE A 169 4.87 -19.35 -0.44
CA PHE A 169 5.88 -20.37 -0.70
C PHE A 169 7.29 -19.81 -0.92
N ASP A 170 7.48 -18.49 -1.01
CA ASP A 170 8.72 -17.88 -1.49
C ASP A 170 9.97 -18.25 -0.66
N LYS A 171 9.79 -18.59 0.62
CA LYS A 171 10.88 -18.99 1.52
C LYS A 171 11.37 -20.42 1.29
N ILE A 172 10.54 -21.30 0.74
CA ILE A 172 10.90 -22.68 0.44
C ILE A 172 11.21 -22.85 -1.05
N GLU A 173 10.40 -22.26 -1.93
CA GLU A 173 10.51 -22.37 -3.38
C GLU A 173 10.16 -21.01 -4.00
N ALA A 174 11.16 -20.20 -4.31
CA ALA A 174 10.98 -18.79 -4.69
C ALA A 174 10.43 -18.55 -6.11
N ASN A 175 10.56 -19.55 -6.99
CA ASN A 175 10.12 -19.46 -8.39
C ASN A 175 8.62 -19.75 -8.46
N ARG A 176 7.81 -18.68 -8.42
CA ARG A 176 6.34 -18.77 -8.42
C ARG A 176 5.83 -19.37 -9.73
N HIS A 177 6.49 -19.12 -10.85
CA HIS A 177 6.09 -19.70 -12.14
C HIS A 177 6.30 -21.21 -12.15
N GLN A 178 7.45 -21.69 -11.65
CA GLN A 178 7.71 -23.12 -11.50
C GLN A 178 6.67 -23.79 -10.60
N LEU A 179 6.33 -23.18 -9.47
CA LEU A 179 5.31 -23.71 -8.55
C LEU A 179 3.94 -23.87 -9.21
N ILE A 180 3.53 -22.95 -10.09
CA ILE A 180 2.27 -23.07 -10.83
C ILE A 180 2.31 -24.21 -11.84
N GLN A 181 3.45 -24.39 -12.54
CA GLN A 181 3.61 -25.52 -13.46
C GLN A 181 3.66 -26.86 -12.71
N ASP A 182 4.34 -26.90 -11.57
CA ASP A 182 4.41 -28.10 -10.72
C ASP A 182 3.05 -28.42 -10.11
N LEU A 183 2.24 -27.41 -9.75
CA LEU A 183 0.90 -27.59 -9.18
C LEU A 183 -0.01 -28.43 -10.09
N GLU A 184 0.12 -28.33 -11.41
CA GLU A 184 -0.65 -29.16 -12.36
C GLU A 184 -0.45 -30.66 -12.11
N LEU A 185 0.79 -31.07 -11.84
CA LEU A 185 1.14 -32.47 -11.68
C LEU A 185 1.02 -32.92 -10.22
N VAL A 186 1.44 -32.07 -9.29
CA VAL A 186 1.48 -32.35 -7.86
C VAL A 186 0.07 -32.48 -7.28
N TYR A 187 -0.89 -31.69 -7.76
CA TYR A 187 -2.26 -31.73 -7.26
C TYR A 187 -2.91 -33.10 -7.48
N ASP A 188 -2.84 -33.62 -8.70
CA ASP A 188 -3.42 -34.93 -9.06
C ASP A 188 -2.68 -36.08 -8.35
N TRP A 189 -1.34 -35.98 -8.28
CA TRP A 189 -0.50 -36.94 -7.55
C TRP A 189 -0.87 -37.03 -6.07
N ALA A 190 -1.01 -35.88 -5.39
CA ALA A 190 -1.38 -35.82 -3.99
C ALA A 190 -2.82 -36.31 -3.74
N GLN A 191 -3.75 -35.99 -4.65
CA GLN A 191 -5.12 -36.47 -4.56
C GLN A 191 -5.21 -38.00 -4.68
N SER A 192 -4.44 -38.60 -5.59
CA SER A 192 -4.35 -40.06 -5.72
C SER A 192 -3.82 -40.69 -4.43
N ARG A 193 -2.72 -40.16 -3.87
CA ARG A 193 -2.14 -40.67 -2.62
C ARG A 193 -3.08 -40.55 -1.43
N ALA A 194 -3.83 -39.46 -1.32
CA ALA A 194 -4.83 -39.28 -0.27
C ALA A 194 -5.93 -40.36 -0.39
N LYS A 195 -6.36 -40.70 -1.61
CA LYS A 195 -7.31 -41.77 -1.87
C LYS A 195 -6.74 -43.15 -1.53
N ASP A 196 -5.48 -43.42 -1.86
CA ASP A 196 -4.82 -44.70 -1.56
C ASP A 196 -4.65 -44.90 -0.05
N ARG A 197 -4.37 -43.83 0.69
CA ARG A 197 -4.36 -43.82 2.17
C ARG A 197 -5.76 -44.08 2.74
N ALA A 198 -6.79 -43.42 2.23
CA ALA A 198 -8.16 -43.59 2.70
C ALA A 198 -8.74 -44.99 2.40
N THR A 199 -8.30 -45.63 1.32
CA THR A 199 -8.71 -47.00 0.95
C THR A 199 -7.84 -48.10 1.58
N GLY A 200 -6.82 -47.74 2.37
CA GLY A 200 -5.94 -48.70 3.05
C GLY A 200 -4.92 -49.39 2.14
N GLN A 201 -4.80 -48.98 0.87
CA GLN A 201 -3.86 -49.57 -0.08
C GLN A 201 -2.41 -49.09 0.12
N GLY A 202 -2.20 -47.99 0.85
CA GLY A 202 -0.85 -47.50 1.18
C GLY A 202 0.03 -48.51 1.91
N ASN A 203 -0.58 -49.42 2.70
CA ASN A 203 0.16 -50.43 3.47
C ASN A 203 0.68 -51.59 2.61
N LEU A 204 0.14 -51.85 1.41
CA LEU A 204 0.53 -53.05 0.64
C LEU A 204 1.91 -52.91 -0.03
N PHE A 205 2.29 -51.69 -0.44
CA PHE A 205 3.62 -51.41 -0.98
C PHE A 205 4.69 -51.23 0.11
N ASP A 206 4.31 -50.69 1.27
CA ASP A 206 5.20 -50.58 2.43
C ASP A 206 5.52 -51.96 3.03
N LEU A 207 4.54 -52.89 3.02
CA LEU A 207 4.73 -54.28 3.45
C LEU A 207 5.58 -55.11 2.46
N LEU A 208 5.49 -54.83 1.15
CA LEU A 208 6.29 -55.50 0.11
C LEU A 208 7.74 -54.98 0.04
N GLY A 209 8.02 -53.80 0.63
CA GLY A 209 9.37 -53.22 0.72
C GLY A 209 10.26 -53.77 1.83
N VAL A 210 9.73 -54.61 2.73
CA VAL A 210 10.47 -55.11 3.93
C VAL A 210 11.42 -56.28 3.63
N ALA A 211 11.50 -56.77 2.38
CA ALA A 211 12.35 -57.91 2.03
C ALA A 211 13.79 -57.55 1.58
N ALA A 212 14.23 -56.30 1.73
CA ALA A 212 15.61 -55.91 1.44
C ALA A 212 16.25 -55.21 2.65
N THR A 213 16.98 -56.00 3.43
CA THR A 213 17.89 -55.56 4.48
C THR A 213 18.93 -54.58 3.94
N SER A 214 18.85 -53.30 4.30
CA SER A 214 20.00 -52.38 4.44
C SER A 214 19.54 -51.08 5.08
N GLU A 215 20.23 -50.70 6.15
CA GLU A 215 20.13 -49.41 6.83
C GLU A 215 20.21 -48.24 5.83
N LYS A 216 19.07 -47.59 5.55
CA LYS A 216 19.04 -46.27 4.92
C LYS A 216 18.03 -45.39 5.65
N LYS A 217 18.54 -44.24 6.06
CA LYS A 217 17.83 -43.08 6.61
C LYS A 217 16.46 -42.92 5.95
N THR A 218 15.45 -42.67 6.77
CA THR A 218 14.09 -42.23 6.43
C THR A 218 14.08 -40.90 5.69
N ASN A 219 14.59 -40.88 4.46
CA ASN A 219 14.54 -39.77 3.54
C ASN A 219 13.96 -40.27 2.22
N ASN A 220 12.79 -39.69 1.88
CA ASN A 220 12.30 -39.39 0.53
C ASN A 220 11.04 -40.14 0.08
N ALA A 221 9.91 -39.90 0.78
CA ALA A 221 8.58 -40.09 0.20
C ALA A 221 8.20 -38.98 -0.84
N PHE A 222 8.98 -37.88 -0.88
CA PHE A 222 8.70 -36.71 -1.73
C PHE A 222 9.62 -36.57 -2.96
N ASP A 223 10.73 -37.31 -3.06
CA ASP A 223 11.61 -37.25 -4.24
C ASP A 223 10.98 -37.82 -5.51
N SER A 224 9.92 -38.61 -5.36
CA SER A 224 9.13 -39.15 -6.47
C SER A 224 7.98 -38.25 -6.89
N ALA A 225 7.81 -37.07 -6.27
CA ALA A 225 6.75 -36.15 -6.68
C ALA A 225 7.03 -35.65 -8.12
N PRO A 226 6.01 -35.61 -8.98
CA PRO A 226 6.19 -35.15 -10.34
C PRO A 226 6.57 -33.66 -10.35
N LYS A 227 7.52 -33.29 -11.20
CA LYS A 227 7.91 -31.90 -11.45
C LYS A 227 7.75 -31.58 -12.93
N ALA A 228 7.29 -30.38 -13.21
CA ALA A 228 7.22 -29.87 -14.56
C ALA A 228 8.63 -29.58 -15.09
N LYS A 229 8.72 -29.30 -16.39
CA LYS A 229 9.98 -28.84 -16.99
C LYS A 229 10.38 -27.49 -16.36
N PRO A 230 11.69 -27.24 -16.15
CA PRO A 230 12.15 -25.97 -15.60
C PRO A 230 11.69 -24.76 -16.42
N VAL A 231 11.10 -23.77 -15.74
CA VAL A 231 10.69 -22.49 -16.33
C VAL A 231 11.32 -21.31 -15.58
N ASN A 232 11.55 -20.22 -16.30
CA ASN A 232 11.99 -18.97 -15.67
C ASN A 232 10.87 -18.40 -14.79
N ASP A 233 11.26 -17.80 -13.65
CA ASP A 233 10.32 -17.11 -12.77
C ASP A 233 9.63 -15.94 -13.49
N TYR A 234 8.49 -15.51 -12.94
CA TYR A 234 7.80 -14.34 -13.45
C TYR A 234 8.68 -13.08 -13.33
N PRO A 235 8.56 -12.14 -14.28
CA PRO A 235 9.15 -10.81 -14.13
C PRO A 235 8.74 -10.15 -12.80
N PRO A 236 9.61 -9.37 -12.14
CA PRO A 236 9.30 -8.78 -10.84
C PRO A 236 7.99 -7.97 -10.81
N GLN A 237 7.72 -7.20 -11.86
CA GLN A 237 6.47 -6.43 -11.99
C GLN A 237 5.23 -7.33 -12.02
N GLU A 238 5.32 -8.48 -12.69
CA GLU A 238 4.21 -9.43 -12.76
C GLU A 238 3.98 -10.12 -11.41
N LYS A 239 5.05 -10.47 -10.68
CA LYS A 239 4.94 -10.96 -9.29
C LYS A 239 4.23 -9.95 -8.39
N LEU A 240 4.62 -8.68 -8.46
CA LEU A 240 4.00 -7.61 -7.69
C LEU A 240 2.54 -7.40 -8.06
N ARG A 241 2.19 -7.49 -9.36
CA ARG A 241 0.80 -7.40 -9.82
C ARG A 241 -0.07 -8.51 -9.25
N MET A 242 0.38 -9.77 -9.33
CA MET A 242 -0.35 -10.91 -8.78
C MET A 242 -0.46 -10.85 -7.24
N GLU A 243 0.59 -10.39 -6.57
CA GLU A 243 0.59 -10.16 -5.13
C GLU A 243 -0.47 -9.10 -4.76
N LYS A 244 -0.49 -7.96 -5.45
CA LYS A 244 -1.48 -6.90 -5.24
C LYS A 244 -2.90 -7.37 -5.50
N GLU A 245 -3.12 -8.18 -6.52
CA GLU A 245 -4.45 -8.72 -6.82
C GLU A 245 -5.03 -9.53 -5.65
N LEU A 246 -4.18 -10.31 -4.97
CA LEU A 246 -4.57 -11.24 -3.92
C LEU A 246 -4.55 -10.65 -2.52
N LEU A 247 -3.60 -9.76 -2.24
CA LEU A 247 -3.42 -9.13 -0.94
C LEU A 247 -4.06 -7.74 -0.86
N GLY A 248 -4.38 -7.14 -2.01
CA GLY A 248 -4.93 -5.79 -2.14
C GLY A 248 -3.86 -4.68 -2.18
N PHE A 249 -2.59 -5.00 -1.98
CA PHE A 249 -1.49 -4.04 -1.96
C PHE A 249 -0.13 -4.72 -2.24
N TYR A 250 0.89 -3.91 -2.53
CA TYR A 250 2.26 -4.39 -2.67
C TYR A 250 2.92 -4.57 -1.29
N VAL A 251 3.16 -5.82 -0.89
CA VAL A 251 3.77 -6.18 0.40
C VAL A 251 5.28 -6.30 0.26
N SER A 252 5.72 -7.00 -0.77
CA SER A 252 7.13 -7.33 -0.98
C SER A 252 7.92 -6.09 -1.41
N ASP A 253 7.41 -5.36 -2.41
CA ASP A 253 8.05 -4.14 -2.87
C ASP A 253 7.08 -3.21 -3.60
N HIS A 254 7.11 -1.90 -3.29
CA HIS A 254 6.30 -0.94 -4.02
C HIS A 254 7.10 -0.37 -5.21
N PRO A 255 6.55 -0.28 -6.44
CA PRO A 255 7.28 0.24 -7.61
C PRO A 255 7.83 1.67 -7.46
N LEU A 256 7.19 2.47 -6.59
CA LEU A 256 7.62 3.81 -6.17
C LEU A 256 8.54 3.85 -4.94
N LYS A 257 8.87 2.72 -4.31
CA LYS A 257 9.66 2.69 -3.05
C LYS A 257 11.06 3.26 -3.22
N SER A 258 11.70 3.05 -4.38
CA SER A 258 13.00 3.65 -4.71
C SER A 258 12.96 5.18 -4.66
N LEU A 259 11.77 5.76 -4.88
CA LEU A 259 11.54 7.20 -4.90
C LEU A 259 11.16 7.76 -3.52
N ARG A 260 10.99 6.91 -2.49
CA ARG A 260 10.49 7.32 -1.17
C ARG A 260 11.30 8.46 -0.53
N GLN A 261 12.61 8.51 -0.79
CA GLN A 261 13.48 9.57 -0.25
C GLN A 261 13.51 10.84 -1.11
N VAL A 262 13.31 10.70 -2.43
CA VAL A 262 13.49 11.79 -3.39
C VAL A 262 12.16 12.46 -3.74
N ALA A 263 11.06 11.70 -3.81
CA ALA A 263 9.73 12.21 -4.11
C ALA A 263 9.29 13.33 -3.15
N PRO A 264 9.49 13.27 -1.82
CA PRO A 264 9.14 14.37 -0.93
C PRO A 264 9.84 15.71 -1.24
N LEU A 265 11.00 15.67 -1.93
CA LEU A 265 11.71 16.88 -2.34
C LEU A 265 10.98 17.66 -3.43
N LEU A 266 10.18 16.97 -4.23
CA LEU A 266 9.31 17.56 -5.25
C LEU A 266 7.77 17.41 -5.23
N THR A 267 7.25 16.49 -4.41
CA THR A 267 5.83 16.29 -4.11
C THR A 267 5.65 16.33 -2.59
N PRO A 268 5.49 17.53 -1.99
CA PRO A 268 5.34 17.69 -0.55
C PRO A 268 3.99 17.18 -0.03
N ILE A 269 3.06 16.90 -0.94
CA ILE A 269 1.71 16.43 -0.65
C ILE A 269 1.59 15.04 -1.27
N ASN A 270 1.13 14.10 -0.46
CA ASN A 270 0.79 12.74 -0.90
C ASN A 270 -0.72 12.67 -1.19
N LEU A 271 -1.16 11.65 -1.94
CA LEU A 271 -2.57 11.49 -2.32
C LEU A 271 -3.51 11.39 -1.10
N SER A 272 -3.03 10.84 0.01
CA SER A 272 -3.81 10.74 1.26
C SER A 272 -4.21 12.10 1.84
N GLN A 273 -3.46 13.16 1.52
CA GLN A 273 -3.69 14.53 1.98
C GLN A 273 -4.51 15.36 0.99
N LEU A 274 -4.95 14.78 -0.13
CA LEU A 274 -5.72 15.49 -1.15
C LEU A 274 -7.03 16.06 -0.56
N ASN A 275 -7.67 15.31 0.33
CA ASN A 275 -8.88 15.71 1.05
C ASN A 275 -8.70 16.89 2.02
N GLU A 276 -7.47 17.28 2.33
CA GLU A 276 -7.17 18.44 3.20
C GLU A 276 -6.90 19.71 2.37
N GLN A 277 -6.69 19.57 1.06
CA GLN A 277 -6.35 20.69 0.18
C GLN A 277 -7.59 21.48 -0.25
N ARG A 278 -7.44 22.79 -0.42
CA ARG A 278 -8.51 23.65 -0.94
C ARG A 278 -8.77 23.36 -2.42
N ASP A 279 -9.99 23.63 -2.86
CA ASP A 279 -10.33 23.56 -4.29
C ASP A 279 -9.42 24.47 -5.13
N ASP A 280 -9.14 24.08 -6.37
CA ASP A 280 -8.25 24.76 -7.33
C ASP A 280 -6.77 24.91 -6.87
N THR A 281 -6.38 24.24 -5.78
CA THR A 281 -4.97 24.21 -5.34
C THR A 281 -4.14 23.44 -6.36
N LYS A 282 -3.05 24.05 -6.87
CA LYS A 282 -2.09 23.39 -7.77
C LYS A 282 -1.13 22.48 -7.01
N LEU A 283 -0.98 21.27 -7.49
CA LEU A 283 -0.21 20.20 -6.87
C LEU A 283 0.74 19.54 -7.88
N CYS A 284 1.74 18.85 -7.34
CA CYS A 284 2.60 17.95 -8.08
C CYS A 284 2.73 16.67 -7.24
N VAL A 285 2.49 15.51 -7.85
CA VAL A 285 2.46 14.20 -7.15
C VAL A 285 3.15 13.13 -8.00
N VAL A 286 3.93 12.26 -7.35
CA VAL A 286 4.53 11.07 -7.98
C VAL A 286 3.55 9.94 -7.80
N ILE A 287 3.12 9.34 -8.91
CA ILE A 287 2.09 8.31 -8.93
C ILE A 287 2.50 7.12 -9.79
N MET A 288 1.78 6.04 -9.59
CA MET A 288 1.69 4.91 -10.49
C MET A 288 0.25 4.82 -11.02
N LEU A 289 0.08 4.52 -12.31
CA LEU A 289 -1.23 4.35 -12.92
C LEU A 289 -1.74 2.92 -12.73
N ASN A 290 -2.85 2.75 -12.02
CA ASN A 290 -3.53 1.46 -11.86
C ASN A 290 -4.54 1.17 -12.96
N GLY A 291 -5.05 2.21 -13.61
CA GLY A 291 -6.14 2.06 -14.57
C GLY A 291 -6.34 3.31 -15.39
N VAL A 292 -6.66 3.12 -16.66
CA VAL A 292 -6.92 4.19 -17.62
C VAL A 292 -8.23 3.89 -18.32
N LYS A 293 -9.25 4.70 -18.07
CA LYS A 293 -10.55 4.60 -18.74
C LYS A 293 -10.69 5.75 -19.73
N LYS A 294 -10.57 5.46 -21.02
CA LYS A 294 -10.85 6.41 -22.09
C LYS A 294 -12.36 6.67 -22.15
N VAL A 295 -12.74 7.94 -22.15
CA VAL A 295 -14.15 8.39 -22.21
C VAL A 295 -14.28 9.42 -23.33
N MET A 296 -15.38 9.37 -24.07
CA MET A 296 -15.70 10.39 -25.07
C MET A 296 -16.63 11.42 -24.44
N THR A 297 -16.31 12.70 -24.58
CA THR A 297 -17.20 13.78 -24.15
C THR A 297 -18.44 13.85 -25.04
N LYS A 298 -19.48 14.58 -24.61
CA LYS A 298 -20.68 14.83 -25.43
C LYS A 298 -20.37 15.49 -26.78
N LYS A 299 -19.23 16.18 -26.90
CA LYS A 299 -18.76 16.83 -28.12
C LYS A 299 -17.98 15.88 -29.05
N GLY A 300 -17.69 14.65 -28.62
CA GLY A 300 -16.89 13.69 -29.37
C GLY A 300 -15.39 13.76 -29.09
N ASP A 301 -14.93 14.65 -28.21
CA ASP A 301 -13.51 14.73 -27.85
C ASP A 301 -13.14 13.64 -26.83
N ALA A 302 -11.97 13.01 -26.98
CA ALA A 302 -11.48 12.00 -26.06
C ALA A 302 -10.90 12.59 -24.77
N MET A 303 -11.23 12.01 -23.63
CA MET A 303 -10.67 12.30 -22.31
C MET A 303 -10.34 10.99 -21.57
N ALA A 304 -9.69 11.07 -20.41
CA ALA A 304 -9.46 9.89 -19.58
C ALA A 304 -9.82 10.12 -18.12
N ILE A 305 -10.33 9.07 -17.49
CA ILE A 305 -10.42 8.92 -16.03
C ILE A 305 -9.33 7.93 -15.64
N LEU A 306 -8.47 8.34 -14.73
CA LEU A 306 -7.30 7.61 -14.27
C LEU A 306 -7.54 7.12 -12.85
N GLN A 307 -7.09 5.91 -12.57
CA GLN A 307 -6.88 5.42 -11.21
C GLN A 307 -5.40 5.60 -10.91
N ILE A 308 -5.07 6.54 -10.02
CA ILE A 308 -3.70 6.86 -9.62
C ILE A 308 -3.45 6.41 -8.19
N GLU A 309 -2.26 5.89 -7.93
CA GLU A 309 -1.82 5.54 -6.59
C GLU A 309 -0.43 6.09 -6.28
N ASP A 310 -0.18 6.36 -5.00
CA ASP A 310 1.14 6.62 -4.46
C ASP A 310 1.44 5.66 -3.32
N LEU A 311 2.54 5.88 -2.59
CA LEU A 311 2.90 5.06 -1.42
C LEU A 311 1.89 5.16 -0.26
N THR A 312 0.89 6.04 -0.34
CA THR A 312 -0.02 6.36 0.77
C THR A 312 -1.48 5.99 0.51
N SER A 313 -2.00 6.23 -0.70
CA SER A 313 -3.40 5.97 -1.06
C SER A 313 -3.62 5.92 -2.57
N GLN A 314 -4.82 5.51 -2.96
CA GLN A 314 -5.32 5.58 -4.33
C GLN A 314 -6.43 6.63 -4.44
N THR A 315 -6.50 7.32 -5.59
CA THR A 315 -7.58 8.26 -5.91
C THR A 315 -7.85 8.30 -7.43
N GLU A 316 -8.98 8.90 -7.81
CA GLU A 316 -9.27 9.19 -9.20
C GLU A 316 -8.65 10.52 -9.65
N ALA A 317 -8.26 10.56 -10.93
CA ALA A 317 -7.84 11.77 -11.60
C ALA A 317 -8.44 11.88 -13.00
N VAL A 318 -8.66 13.10 -13.47
CA VAL A 318 -9.31 13.37 -14.75
C VAL A 318 -8.35 14.11 -15.67
N VAL A 319 -8.23 13.62 -16.92
CA VAL A 319 -7.47 14.26 -17.99
C VAL A 319 -8.45 14.75 -19.05
N PHE A 320 -8.67 16.07 -19.12
CA PHE A 320 -9.55 16.67 -20.12
C PHE A 320 -8.93 16.63 -21.54
N PRO A 321 -9.74 16.78 -22.61
CA PRO A 321 -9.29 16.48 -23.97
C PRO A 321 -8.03 17.18 -24.45
N LYS A 322 -7.91 18.50 -24.21
CA LYS A 322 -6.73 19.28 -24.59
C LYS A 322 -5.44 18.70 -23.98
N THR A 323 -5.51 18.28 -22.72
CA THR A 323 -4.38 17.66 -22.02
C THR A 323 -4.19 16.23 -22.49
N TYR A 324 -5.27 15.47 -22.66
CA TYR A 324 -5.25 14.07 -23.08
C TYR A 324 -4.57 13.90 -24.44
N GLU A 325 -4.86 14.76 -25.41
CA GLU A 325 -4.20 14.75 -26.71
C GLU A 325 -2.67 14.86 -26.57
N ARG A 326 -2.19 15.70 -25.64
CA ARG A 326 -0.77 15.91 -25.40
C ARG A 326 -0.10 14.75 -24.66
N ILE A 327 -0.73 14.16 -23.64
CA ILE A 327 -0.07 13.20 -22.74
C ILE A 327 -0.56 11.75 -22.89
N SER A 328 -1.53 11.47 -23.77
CA SER A 328 -2.16 10.14 -23.89
C SER A 328 -1.18 8.98 -24.09
N PHE A 329 -0.07 9.21 -24.79
CA PHE A 329 0.96 8.20 -25.02
C PHE A 329 1.69 7.76 -23.73
N LEU A 330 1.66 8.59 -22.68
CA LEU A 330 2.23 8.30 -21.36
C LEU A 330 1.25 7.53 -20.46
N LEU A 331 -0.05 7.55 -20.77
CA LEU A 331 -1.10 7.02 -19.91
C LEU A 331 -1.27 5.52 -20.13
N GLN A 332 -0.34 4.75 -19.56
CA GLN A 332 -0.37 3.28 -19.58
C GLN A 332 -0.51 2.74 -18.16
N VAL A 333 -1.19 1.61 -18.02
CA VAL A 333 -1.23 0.89 -16.73
C VAL A 333 0.20 0.55 -16.32
N ASP A 334 0.48 0.64 -15.03
CA ASP A 334 1.78 0.47 -14.37
C ASP A 334 2.83 1.55 -14.69
N ALA A 335 2.50 2.58 -15.47
CA ALA A 335 3.41 3.69 -15.71
C ALA A 335 3.62 4.51 -14.44
N ARG A 336 4.89 4.82 -14.14
CA ARG A 336 5.31 5.70 -13.05
C ARG A 336 5.46 7.11 -13.58
N LEU A 337 4.60 8.01 -13.13
CA LEU A 337 4.55 9.38 -13.64
C LEU A 337 4.70 10.37 -12.48
N ILE A 338 5.34 11.49 -12.76
CA ILE A 338 5.05 12.71 -12.03
C ILE A 338 3.89 13.41 -12.74
N ILE A 339 2.90 13.84 -11.98
CA ILE A 339 1.74 14.54 -12.51
C ILE A 339 1.64 15.93 -11.89
N TRP A 340 1.32 16.91 -12.73
CA TRP A 340 0.96 18.26 -12.32
C TRP A 340 -0.51 18.45 -12.57
N GLY A 341 -1.17 19.08 -11.61
CA GLY A 341 -2.61 19.24 -11.69
C GLY A 341 -3.14 20.10 -10.59
N LYS A 342 -4.47 20.10 -10.49
CA LYS A 342 -5.18 20.86 -9.48
C LYS A 342 -6.27 20.04 -8.82
N VAL A 343 -6.53 20.36 -7.56
CA VAL A 343 -7.63 19.76 -6.80
C VAL A 343 -8.96 20.22 -7.40
N ASP A 344 -9.86 19.27 -7.63
CA ASP A 344 -11.25 19.52 -8.02
C ASP A 344 -12.15 18.83 -7.00
N ARG A 345 -12.98 19.62 -6.32
CA ARG A 345 -13.97 19.12 -5.35
C ARG A 345 -15.36 19.19 -5.96
N ARG A 346 -16.00 18.03 -6.14
CA ARG A 346 -17.40 17.93 -6.62
C ARG A 346 -18.19 16.94 -5.79
N ASP A 347 -19.37 17.34 -5.33
CA ASP A 347 -20.37 16.47 -4.69
C ASP A 347 -19.77 15.47 -3.67
N GLU A 348 -18.93 15.99 -2.76
CA GLU A 348 -18.17 15.26 -1.72
C GLU A 348 -16.99 14.39 -2.16
N GLN A 349 -16.73 14.25 -3.46
CA GLN A 349 -15.52 13.58 -3.96
C GLN A 349 -14.42 14.60 -4.28
N VAL A 350 -13.21 14.29 -3.83
CA VAL A 350 -12.01 15.06 -4.17
C VAL A 350 -11.23 14.26 -5.20
N GLN A 351 -10.99 14.88 -6.35
CA GLN A 351 -10.21 14.30 -7.43
C GLN A 351 -9.13 15.27 -7.89
N LEU A 352 -8.21 14.77 -8.70
CA LEU A 352 -7.18 15.60 -9.33
C LEU A 352 -7.52 15.84 -10.80
N ILE A 353 -7.53 17.08 -11.25
CA ILE A 353 -7.50 17.39 -12.68
C ILE A 353 -6.04 17.44 -13.11
N VAL A 354 -5.64 16.52 -13.98
CA VAL A 354 -4.28 16.46 -14.52
C VAL A 354 -4.12 17.54 -15.59
N GLU A 355 -3.17 18.43 -15.36
CA GLU A 355 -2.77 19.48 -16.29
C GLU A 355 -1.55 19.05 -17.11
N ASP A 356 -0.69 18.18 -16.57
CA ASP A 356 0.45 17.61 -17.27
C ASP A 356 1.02 16.34 -16.61
N ALA A 357 1.83 15.57 -17.35
CA ALA A 357 2.50 14.39 -16.81
C ALA A 357 3.85 14.11 -17.51
N GLU A 358 4.80 13.55 -16.77
CA GLU A 358 6.09 13.08 -17.30
C GLU A 358 6.52 11.76 -16.64
N PRO A 359 7.22 10.86 -17.35
CA PRO A 359 7.84 9.69 -16.74
C PRO A 359 8.79 10.10 -15.64
N VAL A 360 8.74 9.42 -14.49
CA VAL A 360 9.64 9.73 -13.36
C VAL A 360 11.11 9.61 -13.76
N GLU A 361 11.43 8.69 -14.67
CA GLU A 361 12.76 8.41 -15.16
C GLU A 361 13.38 9.58 -15.94
N THR A 362 12.56 10.48 -16.48
CA THR A 362 13.04 11.64 -17.25
C THR A 362 13.15 12.90 -16.41
N VAL A 363 12.61 12.90 -15.18
CA VAL A 363 12.57 14.11 -14.34
C VAL A 363 13.95 14.38 -13.75
N GLN A 364 14.39 15.61 -13.96
CA GLN A 364 15.62 16.15 -13.39
C GLN A 364 15.29 17.39 -12.55
N MET A 365 16.08 17.60 -11.50
CA MET A 365 15.98 18.73 -10.59
C MET A 365 17.32 19.44 -10.49
N VAL A 366 17.27 20.77 -10.36
CA VAL A 366 18.44 21.61 -10.12
C VAL A 366 18.61 21.76 -8.62
N MET A 367 19.76 21.31 -8.10
CA MET A 367 20.13 21.47 -6.70
C MET A 367 21.08 22.66 -6.60
N VAL A 368 20.74 23.67 -5.81
CA VAL A 368 21.58 24.87 -5.61
C VAL A 368 22.01 24.94 -4.16
N GLU A 369 23.31 24.98 -3.90
CA GLU A 369 23.86 25.06 -2.56
C GLU A 369 24.04 26.52 -2.14
N LEU A 370 23.58 26.82 -0.93
CA LEU A 370 23.66 28.14 -0.30
C LEU A 370 24.30 27.95 1.07
N ASN A 371 25.36 28.70 1.36
CA ASN A 371 25.83 28.83 2.73
C ASN A 371 24.87 29.73 3.54
N PRO A 372 24.91 29.72 4.88
CA PRO A 372 23.96 30.47 5.70
C PRO A 372 24.04 31.98 5.47
N GLN A 373 25.24 32.50 5.19
CA GLN A 373 25.46 33.92 4.90
C GLN A 373 24.74 34.32 3.60
N GLN A 374 24.90 33.55 2.52
CA GLN A 374 24.22 33.75 1.24
C GLN A 374 22.71 33.63 1.39
N ALA A 375 22.22 32.62 2.11
CA ALA A 375 20.79 32.41 2.35
C ALA A 375 20.14 33.54 3.16
N SER A 376 20.91 34.26 3.99
CA SER A 376 20.44 35.41 4.78
C SER A 376 20.60 36.76 4.08
N ASN A 377 21.36 36.83 2.98
CA ASN A 377 21.65 38.07 2.28
C ASN A 377 20.60 38.34 1.19
N ILE A 378 19.89 39.46 1.32
CA ILE A 378 18.83 39.89 0.39
C ILE A 378 19.37 40.09 -1.04
N GLU A 379 20.58 40.64 -1.20
CA GLU A 379 21.18 40.89 -2.52
C GLU A 379 21.49 39.58 -3.24
N GLU A 380 22.05 38.60 -2.53
CA GLU A 380 22.33 37.26 -3.08
C GLU A 380 21.03 36.52 -3.44
N LEU A 381 19.99 36.60 -2.61
CA LEU A 381 18.68 36.03 -2.91
C LEU A 381 18.03 36.70 -4.13
N HIS A 382 18.18 38.02 -4.28
CA HIS A 382 17.71 38.75 -5.46
C HIS A 382 18.47 38.31 -6.71
N ARG A 383 19.79 38.13 -6.63
CA ARG A 383 20.62 37.65 -7.73
C ARG A 383 20.24 36.23 -8.15
N LEU A 384 20.06 35.32 -7.19
CA LEU A 384 19.58 33.97 -7.45
C LEU A 384 18.20 34.01 -8.12
N LYS A 385 17.28 34.82 -7.59
CA LYS A 385 15.93 35.00 -8.15
C LYS A 385 15.99 35.44 -9.62
N THR A 386 16.80 36.44 -9.95
CA THR A 386 16.93 36.95 -11.33
C THR A 386 17.40 35.86 -12.27
N ILE A 387 18.46 35.12 -11.91
CA ILE A 387 18.99 34.02 -12.73
C ILE A 387 17.89 32.97 -12.97
N LEU A 388 17.20 32.52 -11.91
CA LEU A 388 16.15 31.52 -12.06
C LEU A 388 15.00 32.02 -12.92
N GLN A 389 14.61 33.30 -12.83
CA GLN A 389 13.55 33.89 -13.64
C GLN A 389 13.93 34.02 -15.11
N GLU A 390 15.17 34.38 -15.42
CA GLU A 390 15.69 34.42 -16.80
C GLU A 390 15.68 33.03 -17.45
N HIS A 391 16.04 32.00 -16.68
CA HIS A 391 16.05 30.61 -17.13
C HIS A 391 14.71 29.87 -16.98
N SER A 392 13.70 30.53 -16.40
CA SER A 392 12.32 30.02 -16.38
C SER A 392 11.66 30.05 -17.76
N GLY A 393 12.15 30.90 -18.68
CA GLY A 393 11.67 30.94 -20.06
C GLY A 393 10.15 31.01 -20.18
N ASP A 394 9.58 30.08 -20.96
CA ASP A 394 8.14 29.88 -21.08
C ASP A 394 7.58 29.15 -19.85
N LYS A 395 6.70 29.81 -19.09
CA LYS A 395 6.09 29.26 -17.86
C LYS A 395 5.29 27.98 -18.08
N GLU A 396 4.83 27.69 -19.30
CA GLU A 396 4.17 26.42 -19.61
C GLU A 396 5.18 25.28 -19.84
N LYS A 397 6.44 25.60 -20.12
CA LYS A 397 7.52 24.63 -20.40
C LYS A 397 8.51 24.47 -19.25
N ALA A 398 8.62 25.46 -18.36
CA ALA A 398 9.45 25.38 -17.17
C ALA A 398 8.85 24.45 -16.12
N LYS A 399 9.25 23.18 -16.19
CA LYS A 399 8.78 22.13 -15.28
C LYS A 399 9.85 21.64 -14.31
N MET A 400 11.11 22.02 -14.56
CA MET A 400 12.23 21.49 -13.78
C MET A 400 12.32 22.19 -12.43
N PRO A 401 12.10 21.47 -11.33
CA PRO A 401 12.10 22.05 -10.00
C PRO A 401 13.51 22.42 -9.54
N VAL A 402 13.60 23.52 -8.80
CA VAL A 402 14.84 23.99 -8.19
C VAL A 402 14.76 23.84 -6.68
N ILE A 403 15.73 23.14 -6.11
CA ILE A 403 15.84 22.90 -4.66
C ILE A 403 17.07 23.60 -4.12
N GLY A 404 16.86 24.52 -3.19
CA GLY A 404 17.92 25.13 -2.39
C GLY A 404 18.39 24.17 -1.29
N ILE A 405 19.70 23.97 -1.18
CA ILE A 405 20.35 23.26 -0.09
C ILE A 405 21.03 24.30 0.78
N ILE A 406 20.49 24.55 1.98
CA ILE A 406 21.12 25.41 2.97
C ILE A 406 21.95 24.54 3.89
N GLN A 407 23.26 24.65 3.81
CA GLN A 407 24.19 23.81 4.56
C GLN A 407 25.03 24.66 5.53
N SER A 408 25.02 24.25 6.79
CA SER A 408 25.91 24.71 7.88
C SER A 408 26.66 23.49 8.42
N ASP A 409 27.75 23.71 9.16
CA ASP A 409 28.60 22.67 9.73
C ASP A 409 27.82 21.53 10.43
N ASN A 410 26.68 21.85 11.05
CA ASN A 410 25.86 20.88 11.81
C ASN A 410 24.45 20.64 11.22
N SER A 411 24.06 21.28 10.11
CA SER A 411 22.69 21.11 9.59
C SER A 411 22.61 21.30 8.09
N ARG A 412 21.83 20.41 7.44
CA ARG A 412 21.48 20.52 6.03
C ARG A 412 19.96 20.64 5.93
N ARG A 413 19.47 21.72 5.32
CA ARG A 413 18.05 21.95 5.05
C ARG A 413 17.81 22.03 3.56
N LEU A 414 16.73 21.39 3.12
CA LEU A 414 16.29 21.38 1.73
C LEU A 414 15.07 22.29 1.62
N VAL A 415 15.12 23.26 0.71
CA VAL A 415 14.07 24.24 0.47
C VAL A 415 13.62 24.11 -0.97
N ARG A 416 12.40 23.63 -1.17
CA ARG A 416 11.78 23.63 -2.49
C ARG A 416 11.40 25.06 -2.85
N LEU A 417 11.95 25.57 -3.95
CA LEU A 417 11.53 26.87 -4.46
C LEU A 417 10.15 26.75 -5.13
N GLY A 418 9.38 27.85 -5.08
CA GLY A 418 8.04 27.90 -5.67
C GLY A 418 8.05 27.64 -7.17
N TRP A 419 6.89 27.22 -7.71
CA TRP A 419 6.70 26.87 -9.12
C TRP A 419 7.11 27.99 -10.09
N GLN A 420 7.06 29.25 -9.66
CA GLN A 420 7.50 30.41 -10.42
C GLN A 420 9.01 30.47 -10.67
N PHE A 421 9.78 29.57 -10.06
CA PHE A 421 11.24 29.44 -10.20
C PHE A 421 11.64 28.10 -10.83
N CYS A 422 10.69 27.32 -11.34
CA CYS A 422 11.01 26.17 -12.17
C CYS A 422 11.72 26.65 -13.44
N VAL A 423 12.67 25.86 -13.94
CA VAL A 423 13.48 26.22 -15.10
C VAL A 423 13.17 25.34 -16.30
N GLN A 424 13.48 25.85 -17.50
CA GLN A 424 13.21 25.15 -18.75
C GLN A 424 14.35 24.21 -19.15
N ASP A 425 15.60 24.64 -18.95
CA ASP A 425 16.79 23.82 -19.23
C ASP A 425 17.69 23.75 -18.00
N ALA A 426 17.75 22.56 -17.42
CA ALA A 426 18.57 22.21 -16.26
C ALA A 426 20.05 22.52 -16.45
N ARG A 427 20.62 22.12 -17.59
CA ARG A 427 22.08 22.17 -17.82
C ARG A 427 22.52 23.62 -17.97
N ILE A 428 21.78 24.39 -18.76
CA ILE A 428 22.05 25.81 -18.96
C ILE A 428 21.89 26.56 -17.63
N THR A 429 20.84 26.26 -16.86
CA THR A 429 20.60 26.88 -15.55
C THR A 429 21.74 26.59 -14.58
N VAL A 430 22.18 25.33 -14.47
CA VAL A 430 23.30 24.95 -13.59
C VAL A 430 24.57 25.70 -13.97
N GLN A 431 24.87 25.82 -15.26
CA GLN A 431 26.04 26.54 -15.72
C GLN A 431 25.95 28.04 -15.38
N ALA A 432 24.78 28.66 -15.55
CA ALA A 432 24.56 30.07 -15.19
C ALA A 432 24.71 30.29 -13.67
N LEU A 433 24.18 29.40 -12.84
CA LEU A 433 24.32 29.44 -11.39
C LEU A 433 25.78 29.29 -10.95
N GLN A 434 26.51 28.34 -11.53
CA GLN A 434 27.94 28.14 -11.24
C GLN A 434 28.77 29.36 -11.63
N ASN A 435 28.52 29.95 -12.80
CA ASN A 435 29.15 31.21 -13.23
C ASN A 435 28.85 32.36 -12.26
N ALA A 436 27.66 32.35 -11.66
CA ALA A 436 27.26 33.30 -10.65
C ALA A 436 27.77 32.99 -9.23
N ARG A 437 28.64 31.97 -9.04
CA ARG A 437 29.15 31.52 -7.73
C ARG A 437 28.08 30.92 -6.82
N PHE A 438 27.01 30.39 -7.39
CA PHE A 438 26.09 29.47 -6.72
C PHE A 438 26.46 28.04 -7.10
N PRO A 439 27.09 27.24 -6.22
CA PRO A 439 27.35 25.84 -6.51
C PRO A 439 26.03 25.14 -6.83
N ALA A 440 25.92 24.55 -8.01
CA ALA A 440 24.70 23.90 -8.46
C ALA A 440 25.02 22.60 -9.19
N GLN A 441 24.12 21.63 -9.10
CA GLN A 441 24.24 20.34 -9.74
C GLN A 441 22.88 19.80 -10.17
N LEU A 442 22.89 18.89 -11.15
CA LEU A 442 21.70 18.17 -11.56
C LEU A 442 21.55 16.90 -10.76
N ARG A 443 20.31 16.58 -10.42
CA ARG A 443 19.96 15.32 -9.78
C ARG A 443 18.79 14.68 -10.52
N SER A 444 18.92 13.38 -10.81
CA SER A 444 17.81 12.57 -11.31
C SER A 444 16.92 12.10 -10.16
N LEU A 445 15.63 11.98 -10.41
CA LEU A 445 14.66 11.45 -9.45
C LEU A 445 14.91 9.97 -9.13
N THR A 446 15.45 9.22 -10.09
CA THR A 446 15.70 7.77 -9.99
C THR A 446 17.10 7.41 -9.46
N GLY A 447 17.95 8.39 -9.15
CA GLY A 447 19.23 8.16 -8.48
C GLY A 447 20.32 7.46 -9.30
N SER A 448 20.25 7.53 -10.64
CA SER A 448 21.34 7.13 -11.54
C SER A 448 22.50 8.10 -11.53
#